data_AF-A0A7Y4TJA6-F1
#
_entry.id   AF-A0A7Y4TJA6-F1
#
_cell.length_a   1.000
_cell.length_b   1.000
_cell.length_c   1.000
_cell.angle_alpha   90.00
_cell.angle_beta   90.00
_cell.angle_gamma   90.00
#
_symmetry.space_group_name_H-M   'P 1'
#
loop_
_entity.id
_entity.type
_entity.pdbx_description
1 polymer ?
#
loop_
_entity_poly.entity_id
_entity_poly.type
_entity_poly.pdbx_seq_one_letter_code
_entity_poly.pdbx_strand_id
1 'polypeptide(L)'
;MKFIRYSRFKGFDVSGIDLGGLMDALSNQMLDSGYSEDYWWTRERNEPDDSLDALRNAILQSLLDQEILSDQDVAEMLADNDGKFKGSVLEQLINELIERLVEEGYLNLKEIPPEPITQPGSEGQGEIGEPMPRNIRFEVTEKGLDFLGYKTLQKLLGSMGKSSMGRHETPDQETGVESSLSSKPYEFGDVMNLDVTSTLISAIAREGLAVPMNLEYSDLWVYQQEYRSSCATVVMLDCSHSMILYGEDRFTPAKKVALALAHLIRTQYPGDTLKVVLFHDDAEEVPLSKLGSMQVGPYHTNTA
;
A
#
# COMPACT_ATOMS: atom_id res chain seq x y z
N MET A 1 20.40 39.75 -18.86
CA MET A 1 21.49 38.75 -18.77
C MET A 1 20.96 37.56 -18.00
N LYS A 2 20.88 36.38 -18.61
CA LYS A 2 20.49 35.12 -17.94
C LYS A 2 21.72 34.66 -17.16
N PHE A 3 21.67 34.71 -15.83
CA PHE A 3 22.75 34.19 -14.98
C PHE A 3 22.64 32.66 -14.98
N ILE A 4 23.51 32.00 -15.74
CA ILE A 4 23.69 30.55 -15.63
C ILE A 4 24.64 30.34 -14.45
N ARG A 5 24.10 29.88 -13.31
CA ARG A 5 24.91 29.41 -12.19
C ARG A 5 25.40 28.01 -12.54
N TYR A 6 26.71 27.87 -12.72
CA TYR A 6 27.37 26.56 -12.82
C TYR A 6 27.65 26.07 -11.40
N SER A 7 26.93 25.04 -10.94
CA SER A 7 27.35 24.25 -9.78
C SER A 7 28.51 23.34 -10.22
N ARG A 8 29.54 23.23 -9.39
CA ARG A 8 30.69 22.36 -9.63
C ARG A 8 30.21 20.92 -9.40
N PHE A 9 30.15 20.10 -10.45
CA PHE A 9 29.72 18.70 -10.37
C PHE A 9 30.69 17.90 -9.47
N LYS A 10 30.24 17.60 -8.26
CA LYS A 10 30.75 16.54 -7.38
C LYS A 10 29.58 15.56 -7.27
N GLY A 11 29.51 14.53 -8.10
CA GLY A 11 30.21 13.28 -7.82
C GLY A 11 29.29 12.12 -7.42
N PHE A 12 27.96 12.29 -7.40
CA PHE A 12 27.03 11.17 -7.27
C PHE A 12 25.84 11.35 -8.21
N ASP A 13 25.64 10.40 -9.13
CA ASP A 13 24.50 10.45 -10.05
C ASP A 13 23.26 9.92 -9.33
N VAL A 14 22.47 10.85 -8.80
CA VAL A 14 21.22 10.52 -8.12
C VAL A 14 20.28 9.79 -9.08
N SER A 15 20.25 10.17 -10.36
CA SER A 15 19.30 9.65 -11.35
C SER A 15 19.41 8.14 -11.58
N GLY A 16 20.61 7.57 -11.38
CA GLY A 16 20.88 6.13 -11.49
C GLY A 16 20.40 5.28 -10.31
N ILE A 17 20.00 5.89 -9.19
CA ILE A 17 19.48 5.16 -8.03
C ILE A 17 18.11 4.57 -8.36
N ASP A 18 17.95 3.26 -8.12
CA ASP A 18 16.66 2.57 -8.17
C ASP A 18 15.78 3.00 -6.98
N LEU A 19 14.83 3.89 -7.25
CA LEU A 19 13.85 4.35 -6.25
C LEU A 19 12.98 3.19 -5.72
N GLY A 20 12.76 2.14 -6.52
CA GLY A 20 12.01 0.97 -6.09
C GLY A 20 12.77 0.13 -5.05
N GLY A 21 14.07 -0.08 -5.26
CA GLY A 21 14.96 -0.70 -4.28
C GLY A 21 15.11 0.12 -3.01
N LEU A 22 15.23 1.46 -3.14
CA LEU A 22 15.25 2.37 -2.00
C LEU A 22 13.95 2.28 -1.18
N MET A 23 12.78 2.32 -1.82
CA MET A 23 11.49 2.21 -1.14
C MET A 23 11.30 0.85 -0.45
N ASP A 24 11.77 -0.24 -1.05
CA ASP A 24 11.71 -1.58 -0.43
C ASP A 24 12.61 -1.70 0.81
N ALA A 25 13.76 -1.02 0.83
CA ALA A 25 14.60 -0.96 2.03
C ALA A 25 14.01 -0.08 3.13
N LEU A 26 13.42 1.07 2.74
CA LEU A 26 12.68 1.94 3.67
C LEU A 26 11.43 1.27 4.25
N SER A 27 10.86 0.26 3.56
CA SER A 27 9.68 -0.49 3.98
C SER A 27 9.73 -0.97 5.43
N ASN A 28 10.88 -1.49 5.88
CA ASN A 28 11.00 -2.00 7.25
C ASN A 28 10.85 -0.91 8.30
N GLN A 29 11.40 0.27 8.02
CA GLN A 29 11.33 1.42 8.93
C GLN A 29 9.98 2.12 8.86
N MET A 30 9.40 2.22 7.66
CA MET A 30 8.09 2.87 7.45
C MET A 30 6.90 2.03 7.93
N LEU A 31 7.04 0.71 7.95
CA LEU A 31 6.00 -0.20 8.43
C LEU A 31 6.20 -0.63 9.88
N ASP A 32 7.23 -0.11 10.54
CA ASP A 32 7.59 -0.47 11.91
C ASP A 32 6.42 -0.24 12.90
N SER A 33 6.38 -1.06 13.95
CA SER A 33 5.29 -1.09 14.91
C SER A 33 5.38 0.01 15.99
N GLY A 34 6.51 0.71 16.08
CA GLY A 34 6.84 1.61 17.20
C GLY A 34 7.43 0.90 18.41
N TYR A 35 7.86 -0.36 18.25
CA TYR A 35 8.42 -1.18 19.33
C TYR A 35 9.94 -1.35 19.19
N SER A 36 10.67 -0.90 20.21
CA SER A 36 12.08 -1.26 20.43
C SER A 36 12.24 -2.02 21.75
N GLU A 37 13.34 -2.76 21.91
CA GLU A 37 13.67 -3.50 23.15
C GLU A 37 13.60 -2.60 24.42
N ASP A 38 13.84 -1.30 24.28
CA ASP A 38 13.83 -0.31 25.37
C ASP A 38 12.44 -0.08 26.00
N TYR A 39 11.34 -0.43 25.33
CA TYR A 39 9.98 -0.27 25.85
C TYR A 39 9.78 -0.99 27.19
N TRP A 40 10.43 -2.14 27.39
CA TRP A 40 10.35 -2.92 28.64
C TRP A 40 10.91 -2.16 29.85
N TRP A 41 11.79 -1.18 29.61
CA TRP A 41 12.48 -0.45 30.67
C TRP A 41 11.95 0.97 30.86
N THR A 42 11.61 1.67 29.77
CA THR A 42 11.18 3.07 29.84
C THR A 42 9.67 3.24 29.92
N ARG A 43 8.87 2.26 29.44
CA ARG A 43 7.43 2.40 29.16
C ARG A 43 7.12 3.61 28.27
N GLU A 44 8.11 4.17 27.60
CA GLU A 44 7.95 5.26 26.65
C GLU A 44 7.73 4.67 25.27
N ARG A 45 6.70 5.18 24.59
CA ARG A 45 6.42 4.84 23.20
C ARG A 45 7.46 5.54 22.33
N ASN A 46 8.12 4.80 21.44
CA ASN A 46 8.74 5.45 20.30
C ASN A 46 7.62 5.86 19.35
N GLU A 47 7.23 7.14 19.39
CA GLU A 47 6.38 7.70 18.35
C GLU A 47 7.08 7.48 17.00
N PRO A 48 6.33 7.12 15.94
CA PRO A 48 6.93 7.00 14.63
C PRO A 48 7.46 8.39 14.28
N ASP A 49 8.78 8.48 14.12
CA ASP A 49 9.41 9.74 13.76
C ASP A 49 9.13 9.99 12.28
N ASP A 50 7.97 10.57 12.01
CA ASP A 50 7.53 10.97 10.67
C ASP A 50 8.18 12.30 10.24
N SER A 51 9.21 12.78 10.96
CA SER A 51 9.91 14.01 10.61
C SER A 51 10.74 13.85 9.34
N LEU A 52 10.97 14.97 8.65
CA LEU A 52 11.91 14.98 7.53
C LEU A 52 13.32 14.54 7.92
N ASP A 53 13.76 14.79 9.15
CA ASP A 53 15.10 14.41 9.60
C ASP A 53 15.20 12.89 9.81
N ALA A 54 14.15 12.25 10.31
CA ALA A 54 14.07 10.78 10.34
C ALA A 54 14.04 10.16 8.95
N LEU A 55 13.30 10.73 8.00
CA LEU A 55 13.31 10.28 6.61
C LEU A 55 14.72 10.39 5.99
N ARG A 56 15.43 11.49 6.26
CA ARG A 56 16.81 11.68 5.78
C ARG A 56 17.75 10.61 6.35
N ASN A 57 17.63 10.33 7.64
CA ASN A 57 18.43 9.30 8.30
C ASN A 57 18.10 7.90 7.76
N ALA A 58 16.82 7.60 7.52
CA ALA A 58 16.35 6.35 6.93
C ALA A 58 16.94 6.12 5.53
N ILE A 59 16.93 7.17 4.68
CA ILE A 59 17.52 7.12 3.35
C ILE A 59 19.03 6.92 3.45
N LEU A 60 19.72 7.66 4.33
CA LEU A 60 21.15 7.50 4.54
C LEU A 60 21.51 6.06 4.94
N GLN A 61 20.83 5.50 5.94
CA GLN A 61 21.05 4.12 6.39
C GLN A 61 20.79 3.13 5.26
N SER A 62 19.68 3.29 4.53
CA SER A 62 19.39 2.43 3.38
C SER A 62 20.45 2.49 2.28
N LEU A 63 21.07 3.66 2.05
CA LEU A 63 22.13 3.79 1.04
C LEU A 63 23.43 3.12 1.50
N LEU A 64 23.73 3.16 2.80
CA LEU A 64 24.87 2.45 3.39
C LEU A 64 24.65 0.93 3.37
N ASP A 65 23.47 0.47 3.77
CA ASP A 65 23.11 -0.96 3.84
C ASP A 65 23.14 -1.63 2.46
N GLN A 66 22.82 -0.88 1.40
CA GLN A 66 22.88 -1.36 0.02
C GLN A 66 24.29 -1.20 -0.61
N GLU A 67 25.28 -0.74 0.16
CA GLU A 67 26.63 -0.42 -0.32
C GLU A 67 26.65 0.58 -1.49
N ILE A 68 25.59 1.40 -1.61
CA ILE A 68 25.48 2.47 -2.62
C ILE A 68 26.35 3.65 -2.21
N LEU A 69 26.44 3.91 -0.90
CA LEU A 69 27.39 4.83 -0.28
C LEU A 69 28.28 4.06 0.70
N SER A 70 29.54 4.45 0.79
CA SER A 70 30.45 4.00 1.85
C SER A 70 30.63 5.08 2.93
N ASP A 71 31.11 4.69 4.11
CA ASP A 71 31.48 5.63 5.17
C ASP A 71 32.51 6.67 4.71
N GLN A 72 33.37 6.29 3.75
CA GLN A 72 34.35 7.20 3.15
C GLN A 72 33.69 8.25 2.26
N ASP A 73 32.70 7.86 1.47
CA ASP A 73 31.93 8.78 0.62
C ASP A 73 31.16 9.78 1.48
N VAL A 74 30.53 9.31 2.57
CA VAL A 74 29.84 10.16 3.54
C VAL A 74 30.81 11.18 4.15
N ALA A 75 31.98 10.74 4.59
CA ALA A 75 33.01 11.62 5.14
C ALA A 75 33.49 12.66 4.11
N GLU A 76 33.67 12.28 2.84
CA GLU A 76 34.05 13.20 1.77
C GLU A 76 32.95 14.24 1.49
N MET A 77 31.69 13.82 1.44
CA MET A 77 30.54 14.70 1.21
C MET A 77 30.29 15.70 2.36
N LEU A 78 30.77 15.39 3.57
CA LEU A 78 30.73 16.26 4.75
C LEU A 78 32.01 17.10 4.93
N ALA A 79 33.12 16.72 4.30
CA ALA A 79 34.43 17.34 4.50
C ALA A 79 34.47 18.82 4.11
N ASP A 80 33.74 19.20 3.06
CA ASP A 80 33.66 20.59 2.59
C ASP A 80 32.86 21.52 3.53
N ASN A 81 32.16 20.97 4.53
CA ASN A 81 31.23 21.69 5.39
C ASN A 81 31.50 21.48 6.89
N ASP A 82 32.77 21.43 7.28
CA ASP A 82 33.20 21.24 8.68
C ASP A 82 32.58 20.01 9.37
N GLY A 83 32.26 18.96 8.61
CA GLY A 83 31.59 17.75 9.13
C GLY A 83 30.10 17.94 9.45
N LYS A 84 29.51 19.09 9.14
CA LYS A 84 28.09 19.36 9.39
C LYS A 84 27.23 18.84 8.25
N PHE A 85 26.10 18.22 8.59
CA PHE A 85 25.11 17.77 7.61
C PHE A 85 24.45 18.95 6.88
N LYS A 86 23.97 19.96 7.64
CA LYS A 86 23.27 21.12 7.07
C LYS A 86 24.19 21.96 6.18
N GLY A 87 23.86 22.07 4.90
CA GLY A 87 24.65 22.75 3.86
C GLY A 87 25.65 21.85 3.13
N SER A 88 25.71 20.55 3.45
CA SER A 88 26.63 19.61 2.81
C SER A 88 26.15 19.10 1.45
N VAL A 89 27.04 18.46 0.70
CA VAL A 89 26.70 17.74 -0.54
C VAL A 89 25.79 16.55 -0.22
N LEU A 90 25.98 15.92 0.94
CA LEU A 90 25.16 14.81 1.41
C LEU A 90 23.69 15.22 1.62
N GLU A 91 23.46 16.38 2.24
CA GLU A 91 22.10 16.91 2.39
C GLU A 91 21.45 17.18 1.03
N GLN A 92 22.19 17.73 0.06
CA GLN A 92 21.66 17.98 -1.29
C GLN A 92 21.25 16.68 -1.97
N LEU A 93 22.09 15.64 -1.91
CA LEU A 93 21.79 14.32 -2.46
C LEU A 93 20.53 13.71 -1.85
N ILE A 94 20.41 13.74 -0.52
CA ILE A 94 19.25 13.15 0.17
C ILE A 94 17.98 13.95 -0.14
N ASN A 95 18.06 15.27 -0.16
CA ASN A 95 16.92 16.11 -0.53
C ASN A 95 16.47 15.85 -1.98
N GLU A 96 17.40 15.67 -2.93
CA GLU A 96 17.09 15.32 -4.32
C GLU A 96 16.40 13.94 -4.42
N LEU A 97 16.82 12.96 -3.60
CA LEU A 97 16.14 11.67 -3.51
C LEU A 97 14.72 11.79 -2.94
N ILE A 98 14.54 12.59 -1.89
CA ILE A 98 13.21 12.85 -1.31
C ILE A 98 12.32 13.52 -2.35
N GLU A 99 12.82 14.53 -3.07
CA GLU A 99 12.09 15.19 -4.16
C GLU A 99 11.66 14.18 -5.21
N ARG A 100 12.56 13.28 -5.65
CA ARG A 100 12.20 12.23 -6.61
C ARG A 100 11.18 11.23 -6.08
N LEU A 101 11.26 10.84 -4.81
CA LEU A 101 10.25 9.96 -4.19
C LEU A 101 8.86 10.63 -4.12
N VAL A 102 8.83 11.95 -3.94
CA VAL A 102 7.59 12.75 -3.95
C VAL A 102 7.08 12.96 -5.37
N GLU A 103 7.95 13.22 -6.35
CA GLU A 103 7.59 13.37 -7.77
C GLU A 103 7.04 12.07 -8.36
N GLU A 104 7.66 10.94 -8.02
CA GLU A 104 7.13 9.61 -8.33
C GLU A 104 5.86 9.28 -7.52
N GLY A 105 5.52 10.09 -6.51
CA GLY A 105 4.30 9.95 -5.75
C GLY A 105 4.31 8.78 -4.77
N TYR A 106 5.48 8.28 -4.34
CA TYR A 106 5.60 7.31 -3.25
C TYR A 106 5.38 7.94 -1.88
N LEU A 107 5.80 9.20 -1.72
CA LEU A 107 5.71 9.97 -0.49
C LEU A 107 4.96 11.28 -0.70
N ASN A 108 4.36 11.78 0.35
CA ASN A 108 3.77 13.12 0.42
C ASN A 108 4.36 13.86 1.63
N LEU A 109 4.61 15.16 1.48
CA LEU A 109 5.13 16.01 2.54
C LEU A 109 4.03 16.96 3.00
N LYS A 110 3.67 16.90 4.27
CA LYS A 110 2.68 17.79 4.89
C LYS A 110 3.36 18.70 5.89
N GLU A 111 3.13 20.00 5.73
CA GLU A 111 3.49 20.97 6.76
C GLU A 111 2.41 20.97 7.84
N ILE A 112 2.81 20.71 9.07
CA ILE A 112 1.94 20.79 10.24
C ILE A 112 2.15 22.17 10.85
N PRO A 113 1.11 23.04 10.87
CA PRO A 113 1.21 24.31 11.55
C PRO A 113 1.58 24.08 13.01
N PRO A 114 2.55 24.81 13.58
CA PRO A 114 2.83 24.72 15.00
C PRO A 114 1.55 25.04 15.78
N GLU A 115 1.19 24.20 16.75
CA GLU A 115 0.07 24.49 17.63
C GLU A 115 0.31 25.84 18.33
N PRO A 116 -0.69 26.74 18.36
CA PRO A 116 -0.55 27.99 19.10
C PRO A 116 -0.39 27.63 20.58
N ILE A 117 0.83 27.80 21.09
CA ILE A 117 1.12 27.66 22.52
C ILE A 117 0.23 28.64 23.26
N THR A 118 -0.88 28.16 23.79
CA THR A 118 -1.81 28.99 24.57
C THR A 118 -1.24 29.03 25.99
N GLN A 119 -0.21 29.84 26.21
CA GLN A 119 0.23 30.16 27.58
C GLN A 119 -0.85 31.02 28.24
N PRO A 120 -1.54 30.54 29.30
CA PRO A 120 -2.43 31.39 30.06
C PRO A 120 -1.56 32.31 30.92
N GLY A 121 -1.40 33.57 30.49
CA GLY A 121 -1.00 34.65 31.40
C GLY A 121 0.25 35.48 31.06
N SER A 122 0.56 35.75 29.80
CA SER A 122 1.56 36.79 29.48
C SER A 122 0.94 37.96 28.71
N GLU A 123 0.50 38.98 29.44
CA GLU A 123 0.41 40.34 28.91
C GLU A 123 1.82 40.88 28.73
N GLY A 124 2.30 41.04 27.49
CA GLY A 124 3.53 41.80 27.26
C GLY A 124 4.25 41.53 25.94
N GLN A 125 4.32 42.58 25.13
CA GLN A 125 5.32 42.88 24.08
C GLN A 125 5.50 41.86 22.95
N GLY A 126 5.12 42.28 21.74
CA GLY A 126 5.42 41.56 20.51
C GLY A 126 6.92 41.55 20.22
N GLU A 127 7.59 40.49 20.66
CA GLU A 127 8.87 40.08 20.11
C GLU A 127 8.64 39.42 18.74
N ILE A 128 9.40 39.87 17.75
CA ILE A 128 9.52 39.17 16.47
C ILE A 128 10.44 37.98 16.75
N GLY A 129 9.85 36.86 17.15
CA GLY A 129 10.58 35.61 17.32
C GLY A 129 11.19 35.13 16.00
N GLU A 130 12.32 34.43 16.06
CA GLU A 130 12.88 33.72 14.92
C GLU A 130 11.79 32.85 14.27
N PRO A 131 11.73 32.75 12.93
CA PRO A 131 10.75 31.92 12.26
C PRO A 131 10.88 30.50 12.81
N MET A 132 9.83 30.02 13.49
CA MET A 132 9.76 28.65 14.00
C MET A 132 10.09 27.70 12.85
N PRO A 133 10.93 26.66 13.10
CA PRO A 133 11.27 25.71 12.06
C PRO A 133 9.98 25.10 11.50
N ARG A 134 9.85 25.08 10.17
CA ARG A 134 8.70 24.46 9.49
C ARG A 134 8.65 23.00 9.89
N ASN A 135 7.58 22.59 10.57
CA ASN A 135 7.39 21.22 11.00
C ASN A 135 6.80 20.41 9.84
N ILE A 136 7.67 19.85 9.00
CA ILE A 136 7.26 19.05 7.85
C ILE A 136 7.31 17.58 8.24
N ARG A 137 6.19 16.87 8.07
CA ARG A 137 6.10 15.43 8.22
C ARG A 137 5.90 14.75 6.87
N PHE A 138 6.43 13.54 6.73
CA PHE A 138 6.18 12.72 5.56
C PHE A 138 5.03 11.74 5.82
N GLU A 139 4.30 11.39 4.77
CA GLU A 139 3.30 10.33 4.76
C GLU A 139 3.51 9.45 3.53
N VAL A 140 3.40 8.13 3.70
CA VAL A 140 3.42 7.19 2.56
C VAL A 140 2.09 7.29 1.82
N THR A 141 2.14 7.44 0.50
CA THR A 141 0.93 7.55 -0.33
C THR A 141 0.30 6.17 -0.58
N GLU A 142 -0.90 6.14 -1.16
CA GLU A 142 -1.52 4.90 -1.64
C GLU A 142 -0.65 4.18 -2.67
N LYS A 143 0.00 4.92 -3.60
CA LYS A 143 0.94 4.34 -4.56
C LYS A 143 2.14 3.71 -3.85
N GLY A 144 2.67 4.37 -2.82
CA GLY A 144 3.72 3.83 -1.95
C GLY A 144 3.30 2.54 -1.28
N LEU A 145 2.15 2.52 -0.64
CA LEU A 145 1.62 1.34 0.04
C LEU A 145 1.33 0.18 -0.93
N ASP A 146 0.78 0.48 -2.11
CA ASP A 146 0.53 -0.52 -3.16
C ASP A 146 1.86 -1.13 -3.66
N PHE A 147 2.89 -0.31 -3.86
CA PHE A 147 4.22 -0.79 -4.24
C PHE A 147 4.85 -1.67 -3.15
N LEU A 148 4.74 -1.27 -1.88
CA LEU A 148 5.21 -2.08 -0.75
C LEU A 148 4.43 -3.41 -0.65
N GLY A 149 3.12 -3.38 -0.87
CA GLY A 149 2.27 -4.57 -0.95
C GLY A 149 2.71 -5.51 -2.07
N TYR A 150 2.98 -4.98 -3.26
CA TYR A 150 3.52 -5.75 -4.39
C TYR A 150 4.85 -6.42 -4.07
N LYS A 151 5.82 -5.67 -3.54
CA LYS A 151 7.15 -6.20 -3.19
C LYS A 151 7.06 -7.26 -2.10
N THR A 152 6.22 -7.04 -1.10
CA THR A 152 5.96 -8.03 -0.05
C THR A 152 5.34 -9.29 -0.61
N LEU A 153 4.32 -9.16 -1.46
CA LEU A 153 3.70 -10.29 -2.15
C LEU A 153 4.71 -11.05 -3.01
N GLN A 154 5.58 -10.36 -3.73
CA GLN A 154 6.66 -10.96 -4.51
C GLN A 154 7.64 -11.76 -3.63
N LYS A 155 8.03 -11.22 -2.46
CA LYS A 155 8.90 -11.91 -1.49
C LYS A 155 8.22 -13.16 -0.92
N LEU A 156 6.94 -13.06 -0.53
CA LEU A 156 6.16 -14.19 0.00
C LEU A 156 5.96 -15.28 -1.06
N LEU A 157 5.52 -14.92 -2.27
CA LEU A 157 5.30 -15.88 -3.36
C LEU A 157 6.59 -16.41 -3.96
N GLY A 158 7.68 -15.64 -3.96
CA GLY A 158 9.00 -16.13 -4.35
C GLY A 158 9.49 -17.26 -3.46
N SER A 159 9.06 -17.29 -2.19
CA SER A 159 9.33 -18.37 -1.24
C SER A 159 8.37 -19.57 -1.39
N MET A 160 7.12 -19.33 -1.78
CA MET A 160 6.11 -20.35 -2.08
C MET A 160 6.22 -20.79 -3.54
N GLY A 161 7.08 -21.78 -3.81
CA GLY A 161 7.33 -22.32 -5.15
C GLY A 161 6.07 -22.55 -6.01
N LYS A 162 6.26 -22.42 -7.34
CA LYS A 162 5.29 -22.57 -8.45
C LYS A 162 3.99 -23.31 -8.08
N SER A 163 3.02 -22.57 -7.57
CA SER A 163 1.64 -23.03 -7.45
C SER A 163 0.75 -22.02 -8.18
N SER A 164 -0.11 -22.55 -9.04
CA SER A 164 -1.05 -21.78 -9.84
C SER A 164 -2.03 -21.08 -8.92
N MET A 165 -1.88 -19.78 -8.73
CA MET A 165 -2.77 -18.98 -7.90
C MET A 165 -3.61 -18.09 -8.80
N GLY A 166 -4.93 -18.24 -8.71
CA GLY A 166 -5.86 -17.23 -9.20
C GLY A 166 -6.82 -17.66 -10.31
N ARG A 167 -7.82 -18.46 -9.93
CA ARG A 167 -9.20 -18.32 -10.42
C ARG A 167 -10.11 -18.70 -9.27
N HIS A 168 -11.07 -17.85 -8.92
CA HIS A 168 -12.23 -18.31 -8.18
C HIS A 168 -13.08 -19.13 -9.16
N GLU A 169 -12.67 -20.38 -9.42
CA GLU A 169 -13.53 -21.32 -10.12
C GLU A 169 -14.73 -21.61 -9.21
N THR A 170 -15.88 -21.03 -9.54
CA THR A 170 -17.14 -21.56 -9.03
C THR A 170 -17.48 -22.80 -9.85
N PRO A 171 -17.94 -23.89 -9.21
CA PRO A 171 -18.43 -25.06 -9.93
C PRO A 171 -19.72 -24.78 -10.72
N ASP A 172 -20.38 -23.65 -10.49
CA ASP A 172 -21.64 -23.27 -11.12
C ASP A 172 -21.43 -22.39 -12.36
N GLN A 173 -22.07 -22.78 -13.47
CA GLN A 173 -22.17 -22.01 -14.71
C GLN A 173 -23.50 -21.26 -14.74
N GLU A 174 -23.48 -19.94 -14.86
CA GLU A 174 -24.67 -19.09 -14.87
C GLU A 174 -24.60 -18.06 -16.02
N THR A 175 -25.73 -17.45 -16.35
CA THR A 175 -25.98 -16.81 -17.64
C THR A 175 -25.78 -15.27 -17.60
N GLY A 176 -24.54 -14.75 -17.49
CA GLY A 176 -24.23 -13.30 -17.31
C GLY A 176 -23.41 -12.53 -18.41
N VAL A 177 -24.10 -11.74 -19.27
CA VAL A 177 -23.71 -10.67 -20.27
C VAL A 177 -22.42 -10.77 -21.16
N GLU A 178 -21.37 -11.55 -20.86
CA GLU A 178 -20.25 -11.77 -21.81
C GLU A 178 -20.31 -13.15 -22.49
N SER A 179 -20.81 -13.17 -23.73
CA SER A 179 -21.01 -14.36 -24.56
C SER A 179 -19.69 -14.90 -25.14
N SER A 180 -18.92 -15.66 -24.35
CA SER A 180 -17.73 -16.38 -24.86
C SER A 180 -17.86 -17.91 -24.82
N LEU A 181 -18.99 -18.46 -24.41
CA LEU A 181 -19.18 -19.91 -24.30
C LEU A 181 -20.24 -20.41 -25.29
N SER A 182 -20.18 -21.72 -25.58
CA SER A 182 -21.19 -22.43 -26.39
C SER A 182 -22.58 -22.27 -25.80
N SER A 183 -23.59 -22.19 -26.65
CA SER A 183 -24.99 -22.16 -26.20
C SER A 183 -25.39 -23.51 -25.60
N LYS A 184 -26.27 -23.47 -24.59
CA LYS A 184 -26.89 -24.66 -23.96
C LYS A 184 -28.42 -24.56 -24.05
N PRO A 185 -29.14 -25.69 -23.97
CA PRO A 185 -30.59 -25.67 -23.75
C PRO A 185 -30.93 -24.94 -22.45
N TYR A 186 -32.00 -24.15 -22.47
CA TYR A 186 -32.48 -23.39 -21.33
C TYR A 186 -33.02 -24.31 -20.22
N GLU A 187 -32.55 -24.10 -18.99
CA GLU A 187 -33.07 -24.76 -17.79
C GLU A 187 -33.69 -23.73 -16.85
N PHE A 188 -34.66 -24.16 -16.04
CA PHE A 188 -35.32 -23.27 -15.10
C PHE A 188 -34.30 -22.72 -14.07
N GLY A 189 -34.15 -21.39 -14.03
CA GLY A 189 -33.17 -20.70 -13.19
C GLY A 189 -32.10 -19.97 -14.00
N ASP A 190 -31.93 -20.30 -15.29
CA ASP A 190 -31.05 -19.53 -16.18
C ASP A 190 -31.62 -18.12 -16.41
N VAL A 191 -30.74 -17.13 -16.46
CA VAL A 191 -30.98 -15.79 -17.01
C VAL A 191 -31.32 -15.92 -18.51
N MET A 192 -32.37 -15.24 -18.93
CA MET A 192 -32.87 -15.23 -20.31
C MET A 192 -31.96 -14.44 -21.27
N ASN A 193 -30.76 -14.95 -21.52
CA ASN A 193 -29.88 -14.49 -22.59
C ASN A 193 -29.96 -15.44 -23.80
N LEU A 194 -31.05 -15.33 -24.56
CA LEU A 194 -31.39 -16.27 -25.63
C LEU A 194 -30.40 -16.22 -26.80
N ASP A 195 -29.89 -17.38 -27.20
CA ASP A 195 -29.30 -17.58 -28.51
C ASP A 195 -30.45 -17.73 -29.53
N VAL A 196 -30.83 -16.61 -30.13
CA VAL A 196 -31.93 -16.56 -31.10
C VAL A 196 -31.67 -17.50 -32.28
N THR A 197 -30.41 -17.66 -32.70
CA THR A 197 -30.06 -18.50 -33.86
C THR A 197 -30.27 -19.96 -33.53
N SER A 198 -29.69 -20.43 -32.41
CA SER A 198 -29.84 -21.83 -31.99
C SER A 198 -31.29 -22.16 -31.60
N THR A 199 -32.00 -21.20 -31.00
CA THR A 199 -33.43 -21.33 -30.67
C THR A 199 -34.29 -21.52 -31.92
N LEU A 200 -34.09 -20.68 -32.95
CA LEU A 200 -34.82 -20.80 -34.21
C LEU A 200 -34.46 -22.08 -34.96
N ILE A 201 -33.19 -22.49 -34.95
CA ILE A 201 -32.76 -23.75 -35.57
C ILE A 201 -33.43 -24.95 -34.88
N SER A 202 -33.51 -24.95 -33.55
CA SER A 202 -34.19 -26.00 -32.78
C SER A 202 -35.68 -26.07 -33.13
N ALA A 203 -36.35 -24.92 -33.19
CA ALA A 203 -37.76 -24.85 -33.54
C ALA A 203 -38.02 -25.30 -35.00
N ILE A 204 -37.18 -24.89 -35.95
CA ILE A 204 -37.26 -25.33 -37.35
C ILE A 204 -36.99 -26.83 -37.48
N ALA A 205 -36.07 -27.39 -36.68
CA ALA A 205 -35.80 -28.82 -36.69
C ALA A 205 -36.99 -29.65 -36.17
N ARG A 206 -37.76 -29.12 -35.20
CA ARG A 206 -38.95 -29.76 -34.65
C ARG A 206 -40.17 -29.63 -35.56
N GLU A 207 -40.46 -28.42 -36.04
CA GLU A 207 -41.74 -28.10 -36.69
C GLU A 207 -41.62 -27.91 -38.21
N GLY A 208 -40.40 -27.81 -38.74
CA GLY A 208 -40.14 -27.45 -40.13
C GLY A 208 -40.26 -25.95 -40.37
N LEU A 209 -40.08 -25.53 -41.63
CA LEU A 209 -40.12 -24.13 -42.02
C LEU A 209 -41.58 -23.67 -42.24
N ALA A 210 -42.35 -23.52 -41.16
CA ALA A 210 -43.73 -23.03 -41.18
C ALA A 210 -43.87 -21.68 -40.46
N VAL A 211 -44.76 -20.81 -40.93
CA VAL A 211 -45.04 -19.49 -40.34
C VAL A 211 -46.55 -19.38 -40.10
N PRO A 212 -47.01 -19.01 -38.89
CA PRO A 212 -46.23 -18.71 -37.69
C PRO A 212 -45.57 -19.96 -37.09
N MET A 213 -44.34 -19.80 -36.60
CA MET A 213 -43.57 -20.86 -35.93
C MET A 213 -43.99 -20.93 -34.46
N ASN A 214 -44.32 -22.12 -33.99
CA ASN A 214 -44.68 -22.34 -32.59
C ASN A 214 -43.39 -22.56 -31.79
N LEU A 215 -43.01 -21.64 -30.90
CA LEU A 215 -41.84 -21.81 -30.04
C LEU A 215 -42.23 -22.55 -28.76
N GLU A 216 -41.58 -23.68 -28.48
CA GLU A 216 -41.74 -24.42 -27.23
C GLU A 216 -40.57 -24.17 -26.27
N TYR A 217 -40.79 -24.44 -24.98
CA TYR A 217 -39.76 -24.26 -23.95
C TYR A 217 -38.49 -25.09 -24.22
N SER A 218 -38.64 -26.28 -24.82
CA SER A 218 -37.52 -27.15 -25.21
C SER A 218 -36.69 -26.61 -26.38
N ASP A 219 -37.22 -25.63 -27.11
CA ASP A 219 -36.51 -25.00 -28.23
C ASP A 219 -35.64 -23.83 -27.76
N LEU A 220 -35.74 -23.41 -26.49
CA LEU A 220 -35.01 -22.26 -25.98
C LEU A 220 -33.56 -22.63 -25.73
N TRP A 221 -32.65 -21.89 -26.35
CA TRP A 221 -31.21 -21.97 -26.11
C TRP A 221 -30.74 -20.66 -25.51
N VAL A 222 -29.83 -20.74 -24.53
CA VAL A 222 -29.20 -19.59 -23.90
C VAL A 222 -27.69 -19.63 -24.11
N TYR A 223 -27.08 -18.47 -24.28
CA TYR A 223 -25.62 -18.39 -24.23
C TYR A 223 -25.14 -18.73 -22.81
N GLN A 224 -24.04 -19.45 -22.70
CA GLN A 224 -23.32 -19.60 -21.42
C GLN A 224 -22.38 -18.41 -21.24
N GLN A 225 -22.10 -18.02 -20.00
CA GLN A 225 -21.10 -17.01 -19.65
C GLN A 225 -20.27 -17.48 -18.44
N GLU A 226 -19.18 -16.78 -18.17
CA GLU A 226 -18.34 -17.07 -17.00
C GLU A 226 -18.98 -16.37 -15.79
N TYR A 227 -19.46 -17.12 -14.80
CA TYR A 227 -19.91 -16.55 -13.54
C TYR A 227 -18.68 -16.08 -12.75
N ARG A 228 -18.62 -14.78 -12.44
CA ARG A 228 -17.64 -14.24 -11.49
C ARG A 228 -18.37 -13.90 -10.21
N SER A 229 -18.25 -14.76 -9.19
CA SER A 229 -18.64 -14.39 -7.83
C SER A 229 -17.87 -13.15 -7.40
N SER A 230 -18.59 -12.14 -6.91
CA SER A 230 -17.98 -11.07 -6.11
C SER A 230 -17.69 -11.58 -4.71
N CYS A 231 -16.45 -11.43 -4.24
CA CYS A 231 -16.07 -11.73 -2.87
C CYS A 231 -15.95 -10.45 -2.04
N ALA A 232 -16.46 -10.47 -0.80
CA ALA A 232 -16.21 -9.44 0.20
C ALA A 232 -15.26 -10.00 1.27
N THR A 233 -14.02 -9.53 1.27
CA THR A 233 -12.98 -9.95 2.21
C THR A 233 -12.81 -8.91 3.31
N VAL A 234 -12.83 -9.34 4.57
CA VAL A 234 -12.51 -8.49 5.73
C VAL A 234 -11.24 -9.04 6.38
N VAL A 235 -10.19 -8.22 6.40
CA VAL A 235 -8.93 -8.53 7.08
C VAL A 235 -8.99 -7.89 8.46
N MET A 236 -8.96 -8.72 9.49
CA MET A 236 -8.93 -8.28 10.88
C MET A 236 -7.51 -8.40 11.43
N LEU A 237 -6.94 -7.30 11.91
CA LEU A 237 -5.61 -7.27 12.51
C LEU A 237 -5.69 -7.07 14.02
N ASP A 238 -5.04 -7.98 14.74
CA ASP A 238 -4.92 -7.94 16.19
C ASP A 238 -3.94 -6.82 16.58
N CYS A 239 -4.38 -5.89 17.42
CA CYS A 239 -3.57 -4.82 18.01
C CYS A 239 -3.42 -4.98 19.52
N SER A 240 -3.69 -6.17 20.06
CA SER A 240 -3.53 -6.48 21.48
C SER A 240 -2.07 -6.57 21.90
N HIS A 241 -1.85 -6.52 23.22
CA HIS A 241 -0.53 -6.67 23.81
C HIS A 241 0.15 -8.02 23.50
N SER A 242 -0.60 -9.03 23.04
CA SER A 242 -0.04 -10.34 22.68
C SER A 242 0.79 -10.31 21.39
N MET A 243 0.54 -9.33 20.52
CA MET A 243 1.20 -9.18 19.22
C MET A 243 2.63 -8.64 19.30
N ILE A 244 3.05 -8.26 20.51
CA ILE A 244 4.33 -7.62 20.85
C ILE A 244 4.97 -8.27 22.10
N LEU A 245 4.35 -9.35 22.60
CA LEU A 245 4.75 -9.99 23.85
C LEU A 245 6.08 -10.75 23.66
N TYR A 246 6.89 -10.81 24.72
CA TYR A 246 8.20 -11.49 24.74
C TYR A 246 9.29 -10.87 23.84
N GLY A 247 9.15 -9.60 23.47
CA GLY A 247 10.14 -8.91 22.63
C GLY A 247 10.09 -9.33 21.15
N GLU A 248 9.03 -10.03 20.74
CA GLU A 248 8.81 -10.42 19.35
C GLU A 248 7.73 -9.52 18.73
N ASP A 249 8.09 -8.78 17.67
CA ASP A 249 7.13 -7.98 16.89
C ASP A 249 6.42 -8.86 15.86
N ARG A 250 5.20 -9.29 16.19
CA ARG A 250 4.32 -10.06 15.29
C ARG A 250 3.38 -9.15 14.50
N PHE A 251 3.25 -7.89 14.90
CA PHE A 251 2.36 -6.93 14.25
C PHE A 251 2.92 -6.45 12.91
N THR A 252 4.21 -6.13 12.84
CA THR A 252 4.86 -5.70 11.59
C THR A 252 4.79 -6.77 10.48
N PRO A 253 5.08 -8.07 10.75
CA PRO A 253 4.82 -9.14 9.78
C PRO A 253 3.34 -9.24 9.36
N ALA A 254 2.40 -9.12 10.31
CA ALA A 254 0.98 -9.17 10.00
C ALA A 254 0.53 -8.02 9.08
N LYS A 255 1.02 -6.80 9.33
CA LYS A 255 0.80 -5.61 8.50
C LYS A 255 1.32 -5.82 7.07
N LYS A 256 2.53 -6.39 6.93
CA LYS A 256 3.13 -6.74 5.63
C LYS A 256 2.26 -7.75 4.87
N VAL A 257 1.81 -8.82 5.52
CA VAL A 257 0.92 -9.82 4.89
C VAL A 257 -0.41 -9.20 4.49
N ALA A 258 -1.01 -8.34 5.33
CA ALA A 258 -2.24 -7.64 5.01
C ALA A 258 -2.09 -6.71 3.80
N LEU A 259 -0.99 -5.96 3.69
CA LEU A 259 -0.68 -5.14 2.50
C LEU A 259 -0.48 -5.99 1.25
N ALA A 260 0.22 -7.12 1.36
CA ALA A 260 0.41 -8.06 0.24
C ALA A 260 -0.93 -8.66 -0.24
N LEU A 261 -1.78 -9.09 0.69
CA LEU A 261 -3.12 -9.59 0.38
C LEU A 261 -3.99 -8.51 -0.25
N ALA A 262 -3.92 -7.28 0.27
CA ALA A 262 -4.66 -6.16 -0.27
C ALA A 262 -4.27 -5.85 -1.71
N HIS A 263 -2.97 -5.85 -2.00
CA HIS A 263 -2.45 -5.70 -3.35
C HIS A 263 -2.90 -6.86 -4.25
N LEU A 264 -2.85 -8.11 -3.79
CA LEU A 264 -3.28 -9.28 -4.55
C LEU A 264 -4.76 -9.18 -4.94
N ILE A 265 -5.65 -8.87 -3.99
CA ILE A 265 -7.09 -8.77 -4.25
C ILE A 265 -7.38 -7.63 -5.23
N ARG A 266 -6.82 -6.43 -5.01
CA ARG A 266 -7.07 -5.28 -5.89
C ARG A 266 -6.55 -5.47 -7.31
N THR A 267 -5.48 -6.26 -7.50
CA THR A 267 -4.88 -6.49 -8.83
C THR A 267 -5.48 -7.67 -9.58
N GLN A 268 -5.73 -8.79 -8.89
CA GLN A 268 -6.27 -10.00 -9.53
C GLN A 268 -7.81 -10.01 -9.56
N TYR A 269 -8.45 -9.38 -8.58
CA TYR A 269 -9.90 -9.39 -8.41
C TYR A 269 -10.44 -7.96 -8.23
N PRO A 270 -10.37 -7.11 -9.27
CA PRO A 270 -10.78 -5.71 -9.18
C PRO A 270 -12.28 -5.50 -8.87
N GLY A 271 -13.10 -6.54 -8.99
CA GLY A 271 -14.52 -6.52 -8.60
C GLY A 271 -14.80 -6.89 -7.14
N ASP A 272 -13.78 -7.34 -6.40
CA ASP A 272 -13.92 -7.76 -5.01
C ASP A 272 -13.78 -6.58 -4.04
N THR A 273 -14.49 -6.67 -2.92
CA THR A 273 -14.42 -5.66 -1.85
C THR A 273 -13.47 -6.11 -0.76
N LEU A 274 -12.56 -5.24 -0.34
CA LEU A 274 -11.66 -5.47 0.79
C LEU A 274 -11.87 -4.41 1.87
N LYS A 275 -12.04 -4.85 3.11
CA LYS A 275 -12.07 -4.01 4.30
C LYS A 275 -11.01 -4.43 5.30
N VAL A 276 -10.39 -3.47 5.97
CA VAL A 276 -9.42 -3.72 7.03
C VAL A 276 -10.00 -3.21 8.35
N VAL A 277 -9.99 -4.07 9.36
CA VAL A 277 -10.48 -3.77 10.71
C VAL A 277 -9.35 -4.03 11.68
N LEU A 278 -9.03 -3.02 12.49
CA LEU A 278 -8.16 -3.21 13.65
C LEU A 278 -9.04 -3.62 14.82
N PHE A 279 -8.58 -4.59 15.61
CA PHE A 279 -9.31 -4.99 16.81
C PHE A 279 -8.39 -5.07 18.02
N HIS A 280 -8.93 -4.60 19.14
CA HIS A 280 -8.38 -4.66 20.49
C HIS A 280 -9.57 -4.80 21.46
N ASP A 281 -9.68 -3.94 22.47
CA ASP A 281 -10.89 -3.78 23.29
C ASP A 281 -12.11 -3.31 22.46
N ASP A 282 -11.87 -2.55 21.39
CA ASP A 282 -12.86 -2.11 20.42
C ASP A 282 -12.46 -2.57 19.00
N ALA A 283 -13.35 -2.40 18.03
CA ALA A 283 -13.09 -2.71 16.62
C ALA A 283 -13.33 -1.47 15.73
N GLU A 284 -12.33 -1.10 14.95
CA GLU A 284 -12.37 0.10 14.11
C GLU A 284 -12.05 -0.24 12.65
N GLU A 285 -12.89 0.21 11.72
CA GLU A 285 -12.58 0.15 10.29
C GLU A 285 -11.50 1.18 9.96
N VAL A 286 -10.41 0.72 9.35
CA VAL A 286 -9.29 1.59 8.97
C VAL A 286 -9.12 1.58 7.46
N PRO A 287 -9.01 2.75 6.81
CA PRO A 287 -8.71 2.81 5.39
C PRO A 287 -7.33 2.23 5.12
N LEU A 288 -7.17 1.50 4.01
CA LEU A 288 -5.91 0.85 3.64
C LEU A 288 -4.73 1.83 3.59
N SER A 289 -4.98 3.08 3.19
CA SER A 289 -3.98 4.16 3.16
C SER A 289 -3.37 4.49 4.52
N LYS A 290 -4.06 4.17 5.61
CA LYS A 290 -3.55 4.39 6.97
C LYS A 290 -2.86 3.16 7.54
N LEU A 291 -2.96 1.99 6.91
CA LEU A 291 -2.44 0.74 7.45
C LEU A 291 -0.92 0.78 7.72
N GLY A 292 -0.17 1.49 6.88
CA GLY A 292 1.27 1.64 7.02
C GLY A 292 1.69 2.31 8.33
N SER A 293 1.03 3.42 8.68
CA SER A 293 1.35 4.25 9.84
C SER A 293 0.70 3.80 11.15
N MET A 294 -0.07 2.70 11.15
CA MET A 294 -0.70 2.17 12.37
C MET A 294 0.32 1.52 13.30
N GLN A 295 0.12 1.69 14.61
CA GLN A 295 0.98 1.17 15.66
C GLN A 295 0.17 0.44 16.73
N VAL A 296 0.85 -0.42 17.49
CA VAL A 296 0.24 -1.16 18.60
C VAL A 296 0.15 -0.26 19.83
N GLY A 297 -1.04 -0.12 20.42
CA GLY A 297 -1.28 0.70 21.60
C GLY A 297 -0.91 0.02 22.93
N PRO A 298 -0.52 0.77 23.98
CA PRO A 298 -0.08 0.21 25.26
C PRO A 298 -1.21 -0.18 26.25
N TYR A 299 -2.48 0.08 25.95
CA TYR A 299 -3.59 -0.06 26.92
C TYR A 299 -4.67 -1.08 26.53
N HIS A 300 -4.31 -2.17 25.86
CA HIS A 300 -5.30 -3.18 25.46
C HIS A 300 -4.84 -4.57 25.88
N THR A 301 -4.84 -4.77 27.20
CA THR A 301 -4.60 -6.07 27.84
C THR A 301 -5.92 -6.58 28.38
N ASN A 302 -6.38 -7.70 27.83
CA ASN A 302 -7.44 -8.57 28.36
C ASN A 302 -7.09 -9.11 29.77
N THR A 303 -7.11 -8.26 30.78
CA THR A 303 -7.04 -8.65 32.19
C THR A 303 -8.05 -7.81 32.97
N ALA A 304 -9.22 -8.41 33.17
CA ALA A 304 -10.13 -8.07 34.25
C ALA A 304 -9.50 -8.35 35.62
#